data_AF-A0A432FZV4-F1
#
_entry.id   AF-A0A432FZV4-F1
#
_cell.length_a   1.000
_cell.length_b   1.000
_cell.length_c   1.000
_cell.angle_alpha   90.00
_cell.angle_beta   90.00
_cell.angle_gamma   90.00
#
_symmetry.space_group_name_H-M   'P 1'
#
loop_
_entity.id
_entity.type
_entity.pdbx_description
1 polymer ?
#
loop_
_entity_poly.entity_id
_entity_poly.type
_entity_poly.pdbx_seq_one_letter_code
_entity_poly.pdbx_strand_id
1 'polypeptide(L)' 'MLGIETSCDETGVALYSGSRGLLAHALHSQVALHADYGGVVPELASRDHVRKLAPLIRSVLAEAGL' A
#
# COMPACT_ATOMS: atom_id res chain seq x y z
N MET A 1 -12.57 -6.16 7.14
CA MET A 1 -11.89 -4.89 7.45
C MET A 1 -10.84 -4.65 6.40
N LEU A 2 -10.88 -3.49 5.75
CA LEU A 2 -9.83 -3.03 4.84
C LEU A 2 -8.87 -2.16 5.64
N GLY A 3 -7.61 -2.60 5.75
CA GLY A 3 -6.51 -1.84 6.35
C GLY A 3 -5.71 -1.11 5.28
N ILE A 4 -5.27 0.11 5.61
CA ILE A 4 -4.46 0.97 4.75
C ILE A 4 -3.29 1.49 5.61
N GLU A 5 -2.08 1.38 5.08
CA GLU A 5 -0.84 1.86 5.71
C GLU A 5 -0.11 2.80 4.73
N THR A 6 0.10 4.05 5.15
CA THR A 6 0.73 5.12 4.36
C THR A 6 1.51 6.10 5.26
N SER A 7 2.15 5.61 6.32
CA SER A 7 2.85 6.48 7.29
C SER A 7 4.21 7.00 6.82
N CYS A 8 4.95 6.23 6.01
CA CYS A 8 6.31 6.58 5.57
C CYS A 8 6.47 6.46 4.04
N ASP A 9 7.15 5.42 3.55
CA ASP A 9 7.50 5.24 2.14
C ASP A 9 6.96 3.92 1.56
N GLU A 10 6.12 3.21 2.30
CA GLU A 10 5.34 2.10 1.79
C GLU A 10 3.84 2.41 1.70
N THR A 11 3.21 1.93 0.63
CA THR A 11 1.75 1.87 0.52
C THR A 11 1.30 0.43 0.73
N GLY A 12 0.74 0.15 1.90
CA GLY A 12 0.20 -1.16 2.27
C GLY A 12 -1.31 -1.17 2.22
N VAL A 13 -1.89 -2.25 1.67
CA VAL A 13 -3.33 -2.52 1.75
C VAL A 13 -3.54 -3.98 2.15
N ALA A 14 -4.44 -4.24 3.09
CA ALA A 14 -4.76 -5.59 3.54
C ALA A 14 -6.26 -5.74 3.76
N LEU A 15 -6.81 -6.92 3.43
CA LEU A 15 -8.18 -7.28 3.73
C LEU A 15 -8.20 -8.41 4.76
N TYR A 16 -8.82 -8.14 5.90
CA TYR A 16 -8.92 -9.08 7.02
C TYR A 16 -10.38 -9.42 7.34
N SER A 17 -10.66 -10.68 7.61
CA SER A 17 -11.95 -11.21 8.05
C SER A 17 -11.83 -11.72 9.48
N GLY A 18 -12.76 -11.33 10.36
CA GLY A 18 -12.74 -11.77 11.76
C GLY A 18 -12.86 -13.30 11.94
N SER A 19 -13.47 -14.00 10.98
CA SER A 19 -13.62 -15.46 11.01
C SER A 19 -12.60 -16.22 10.16
N ARG A 20 -12.09 -15.61 9.08
CA ARG A 20 -11.18 -16.26 8.12
C ARG A 20 -9.73 -15.79 8.19
N GLY A 21 -9.43 -14.79 9.01
CA GLY A 21 -8.10 -14.19 9.09
C GLY A 21 -7.80 -13.27 7.91
N LEU A 22 -6.51 -13.18 7.54
CA LEU A 22 -6.05 -12.37 6.41
C LEU A 22 -6.51 -13.00 5.08
N LEU A 23 -7.27 -12.24 4.28
CA LEU A 23 -7.80 -12.70 3.00
C LEU A 23 -6.86 -12.37 1.83
N ALA A 24 -6.30 -11.16 1.81
CA ALA A 24 -5.36 -10.70 0.79
C ALA A 24 -4.59 -9.49 1.30
N HIS A 25 -3.40 -9.23 0.76
CA HIS A 25 -2.65 -8.01 1.04
C HIS A 25 -1.71 -7.66 -0.12
N ALA A 26 -1.39 -6.38 -0.24
CA ALA A 26 -0.43 -5.89 -1.22
C ALA A 26 0.40 -4.75 -0.61
N LEU A 27 1.65 -4.65 -1.06
CA LEU A 27 2.61 -3.65 -0.60
C LEU A 27 3.32 -3.03 -1.82
N HIS A 28 3.47 -1.72 -1.79
CA HIS A 28 4.33 -0.99 -2.71
C HIS A 28 5.41 -0.23 -1.93
N SER A 29 6.68 -0.49 -2.23
CA SER A 29 7.81 0.21 -1.62
C SER A 29 8.33 1.32 -2.55
N GLN A 30 8.60 2.49 -1.97
CA GLN A 30 9.16 3.65 -2.67
C GLN A 30 10.69 3.76 -2.52
N VAL A 31 11.38 2.74 -1.99
CA VAL A 31 12.85 2.78 -1.78
C VAL A 31 13.60 3.20 -3.05
N ALA A 32 13.21 2.67 -4.22
CA ALA A 32 13.82 3.05 -5.50
C ALA A 32 13.57 4.52 -5.89
N LEU A 33 12.43 5.09 -5.50
CA LEU A 33 12.10 6.50 -5.74
C LEU A 33 12.94 7.44 -4.88
N HIS A 34 13.24 7.02 -3.64
CA HIS A 34 14.00 7.81 -2.67
C HIS A 34 15.52 7.59 -2.74
N ALA A 35 15.97 6.55 -3.45
CA ALA A 35 17.38 6.17 -3.55
C ALA A 35 18.28 7.33 -4.04
N ASP A 36 17.81 8.11 -5.01
CA ASP A 36 18.56 9.24 -5.58
C ASP A 36 18.73 10.42 -4.60
N TYR A 37 17.96 10.45 -3.52
CA TYR A 37 17.93 11.56 -2.55
C TYR A 37 18.62 11.21 -1.22
N GLY A 38 19.05 9.97 -1.04
CA GLY A 38 19.72 9.51 0.19
C GLY A 38 18.81 9.45 1.43
N GLY A 39 17.50 9.53 1.24
CA GLY A 39 16.50 9.51 2.30
C GLY A 39 15.09 9.77 1.78
N VAL A 40 14.09 9.53 2.63
CA VAL A 40 12.68 9.74 2.26
C VAL A 40 12.41 11.21 2.00
N VAL A 41 11.89 11.53 0.82
CA VAL A 41 11.41 12.86 0.46
C VAL A 41 9.90 12.93 0.68
N PRO A 42 9.40 13.66 1.71
CA PRO A 42 7.99 13.59 2.12
C PRO A 42 6.98 13.91 1.02
N GLU A 43 7.28 14.88 0.15
CA GLU A 43 6.41 15.25 -0.97
C GLU A 43 6.32 14.14 -2.03
N LEU A 44 7.45 13.49 -2.34
CA LEU A 44 7.46 12.37 -3.29
C LEU A 44 6.70 11.17 -2.72
N ALA A 45 6.85 10.90 -1.42
CA ALA A 45 6.13 9.83 -0.76
C ALA A 45 4.62 10.04 -0.78
N SER A 46 4.17 11.25 -0.38
CA SER A 46 2.76 11.63 -0.39
C SER A 46 2.13 11.49 -1.78
N ARG A 47 2.83 11.92 -2.83
CA ARG A 47 2.36 11.80 -4.22
C ARG A 47 2.30 10.36 -4.69
N ASP A 48 3.25 9.53 -4.31
CA ASP A 48 3.26 8.14 -4.74
C ASP A 48 2.17 7.31 -4.03
N HIS A 49 1.91 7.56 -2.74
CA HIS A 49 0.76 6.97 -2.03
C HIS A 49 -0.56 7.23 -2.77
N VAL A 50 -0.82 8.47 -3.17
CA VAL A 50 -2.04 8.83 -3.92
C VAL A 50 -2.16 8.05 -5.23
N ARG A 51 -1.04 7.84 -5.94
CA ARG A 51 -1.02 7.10 -7.21
C ARG A 51 -1.25 5.60 -7.02
N LYS A 52 -0.73 5.03 -5.94
CA LYS A 52 -0.67 3.57 -5.73
C LYS A 52 -1.84 3.02 -4.94
N LEU A 53 -2.44 3.81 -4.06
CA LEU A 53 -3.48 3.35 -3.14
C LEU A 53 -4.69 2.73 -3.87
N ALA A 54 -5.28 3.45 -4.83
CA ALA A 54 -6.47 2.95 -5.53
C ALA A 54 -6.19 1.68 -6.36
N PRO A 55 -5.09 1.57 -7.15
CA PRO A 55 -4.70 0.31 -7.77
C PRO A 55 -4.48 -0.85 -6.79
N LEU A 56 -3.81 -0.59 -5.65
CA LEU A 56 -3.57 -1.62 -4.63
C LEU A 56 -4.87 -2.13 -3.99
N ILE A 57 -5.81 -1.24 -3.67
CA ILE A 57 -7.13 -1.63 -3.16
C ILE A 57 -7.84 -2.55 -4.15
N ARG A 58 -7.85 -2.19 -5.45
CA ARG A 58 -8.47 -3.04 -6.48
C ARG A 58 -7.80 -4.42 -6.57
N SER A 59 -6.47 -4.46 -6.50
CA SER A 59 -5.71 -5.72 -6.51
C SER A 59 -6.08 -6.61 -5.34
N VAL A 60 -6.13 -6.05 -4.13
CA VAL A 60 -6.45 -6.80 -2.90
C VAL A 60 -7.89 -7.31 -2.90
N LEU A 61 -8.85 -6.51 -3.38
CA LEU A 61 -10.25 -6.95 -3.52
C LEU A 61 -10.38 -8.09 -4.53
N ALA A 62 -9.74 -7.94 -5.70
CA ALA A 62 -9.76 -8.98 -6.74
C ALA A 62 -9.11 -10.29 -6.26
N GLU A 63 -7.97 -10.21 -5.57
CA GLU A 63 -7.29 -11.39 -4.99
C GLU A 63 -8.16 -12.09 -3.93
N ALA A 64 -8.90 -11.31 -3.14
CA ALA A 64 -9.84 -11.85 -2.16
C ALA A 64 -11.18 -12.34 -2.76
N GLY A 65 -11.38 -12.20 -4.07
CA GLY A 65 -12.61 -12.57 -4.76
C GLY A 65 -13.81 -11.67 -4.44
N LEU A 66 -13.59 -10.38 -4.22
CA LEU A 66 -14.60 -9.36 -3.93
C LEU A 66 -14.66 -8.23 -4.97
#